data_AF-A0A4R3MX79-F1
#
_entry.id   AF-A0A4R3MX79-F1
#
_cell.length_a   1.000
_cell.length_b   1.000
_cell.length_c   1.000
_cell.angle_alpha   90.00
_cell.angle_beta   90.00
_cell.angle_gamma   90.00
#
_symmetry.space_group_name_H-M   'P 1'
#
loop_
_entity.id
_entity.type
_entity.pdbx_description
1 polymer ?
#
loop_
_entity_poly.entity_id
_entity_poly.type
_entity_poly.pdbx_seq_one_letter_code
_entity_poly.pdbx_strand_id
1 'polypeptide(L)'
;MRIGVAGRWLGEKFWPVFNRKAYDEKDCSSPVQPMIHSLKNAEYLNEVNVLLKKEKMVETDYHDTHPSLSDRLNVLKEDAYVPGKIENTAAEIFLGEQLAEKYLHLLDKDWVAHNQSIWRERYEEGQRMQVLLEENQDKELDMDKATEQANMLIELHGIEYVTEHFDDILATYPSLKENTDWLFRVGTIMLDNGDEKGIEIINQIIDNHWNYKFNGLYELMRYYHLFGDQEQEKETKERLESWEKQLEKSNAELNSIHVDMEYDEVKDVSILDDVKNRLSERNEVERAYLFARTSKAIPDRTALYLLIEFNDYAFKRDMRKIRDNMYEEWSFPQELYVGIINFESVFEELADRNQQFHIYQREKKKKEKKKKNQEELKQAE
;
A
#
# COMPACT_ATOMS: atom_id res chain seq x y z
N MET A 1 18.33 11.33 21.69
CA MET A 1 16.98 11.76 22.11
C MET A 1 16.56 13.08 21.49
N ARG A 2 17.09 14.26 21.89
CA ARG A 2 16.68 15.57 21.30
C ARG A 2 16.79 15.61 19.77
N ILE A 3 17.85 15.04 19.20
CA ILE A 3 18.06 14.98 17.75
C ILE A 3 16.97 14.17 17.04
N GLY A 4 16.59 13.00 17.57
CA GLY A 4 15.55 12.15 16.97
C GLY A 4 14.16 12.81 17.03
N VAL A 5 13.80 13.34 18.19
CA VAL A 5 12.53 14.08 18.38
C VAL A 5 12.45 15.32 17.48
N ALA A 6 13.52 16.11 17.41
CA ALA A 6 13.58 17.28 16.54
C ALA A 6 13.55 16.89 15.06
N GLY A 7 14.29 15.85 14.65
CA GLY A 7 14.28 15.34 13.29
C GLY A 7 12.89 14.86 12.86
N ARG A 8 12.20 14.14 13.75
CA ARG A 8 10.82 13.70 13.53
C ARG A 8 9.86 14.86 13.40
N TRP A 9 9.90 15.83 14.31
CA TRP A 9 9.10 17.06 14.19
C TRP A 9 9.34 17.77 12.85
N LEU A 10 10.61 17.89 12.45
CA LEU A 10 10.94 18.52 11.19
C LEU A 10 10.36 17.73 10.00
N GLY A 11 10.47 16.39 10.02
CA GLY A 11 9.94 15.52 8.97
C GLY A 11 8.42 15.47 8.90
N GLU A 12 7.74 15.42 10.04
CA GLU A 12 6.28 15.26 10.12
C GLU A 12 5.53 16.60 9.99
N LYS A 13 6.10 17.70 10.49
CA LYS A 13 5.37 18.98 10.60
C LYS A 13 6.01 20.14 9.82
N PHE A 14 7.34 20.28 9.85
CA PHE A 14 7.99 21.42 9.21
C PHE A 14 8.16 21.26 7.69
N TRP A 15 8.88 20.22 7.26
CA TRP A 15 9.24 20.02 5.86
C TRP A 15 8.04 19.84 4.93
N PRO A 16 6.97 19.10 5.31
CA PRO A 16 5.77 19.02 4.47
C PRO A 16 5.16 20.40 4.23
N VAL A 17 4.94 21.20 5.28
CA VAL A 17 4.39 22.55 5.18
C VAL A 17 5.30 23.48 4.38
N PHE A 18 6.61 23.43 4.63
CA PHE A 18 7.58 24.26 3.91
C PHE A 18 7.64 23.92 2.43
N ASN A 19 7.68 22.63 2.09
CA ASN A 19 7.76 22.17 0.71
C ASN A 19 6.47 22.45 -0.08
N ARG A 20 5.30 22.46 0.56
CA ARG A 20 4.03 22.78 -0.09
C ARG A 20 3.99 24.21 -0.64
N LYS A 21 4.73 25.15 -0.04
CA LYS A 21 4.87 26.51 -0.59
C LYS A 21 5.35 26.50 -2.03
N ALA A 22 6.09 25.47 -2.45
CA ALA A 22 6.55 25.35 -3.83
C ALA A 22 5.41 25.25 -4.84
N TYR A 23 4.21 24.80 -4.45
CA TYR A 23 3.06 24.74 -5.35
C TYR A 23 2.43 26.12 -5.64
N ASP A 24 2.63 27.10 -4.74
CA ASP A 24 2.07 28.45 -4.84
C ASP A 24 3.12 29.54 -5.11
N GLU A 25 4.37 29.30 -4.72
CA GLU A 25 5.48 30.25 -4.81
C GLU A 25 6.53 29.77 -5.81
N LYS A 26 6.73 30.51 -6.90
CA LYS A 26 7.70 30.15 -7.94
C LYS A 26 9.17 30.22 -7.50
N ASP A 27 9.49 31.16 -6.62
CA ASP A 27 10.85 31.38 -6.14
C ASP A 27 11.07 30.65 -4.82
N CYS A 28 12.20 29.95 -4.71
CA CYS A 28 12.50 29.13 -3.54
C CYS A 28 12.75 30.03 -2.33
N SER A 29 11.97 29.83 -1.28
CA SER A 29 12.22 30.47 0.01
C SER A 29 13.35 29.76 0.77
N SER A 30 13.92 30.43 1.77
CA SER A 30 15.01 29.88 2.57
C SER A 30 14.45 29.19 3.83
N PRO A 31 14.90 27.96 4.15
CA PRO A 31 14.28 27.16 5.21
C PRO A 31 14.89 27.39 6.60
N VAL A 32 16.12 27.89 6.71
CA VAL A 32 16.90 27.73 7.95
C VAL A 32 16.29 28.50 9.12
N GLN A 33 15.92 29.77 8.93
CA GLN A 33 15.29 30.56 9.99
C GLN A 33 13.88 30.04 10.37
N PRO A 34 12.98 29.75 9.41
CA PRO A 34 11.71 29.09 9.71
C PRO A 34 11.86 27.75 10.46
N MET A 35 12.86 26.96 10.10
CA MET A 35 13.16 25.67 10.73
C MET A 35 13.58 25.85 12.20
N ILE A 36 14.49 26.78 12.46
CA ILE A 36 14.91 27.11 13.83
C ILE A 36 13.70 27.61 14.64
N HIS A 37 12.90 28.49 14.06
CA HIS A 37 11.69 29.01 14.72
C HIS A 37 10.72 27.89 15.07
N SER A 38 10.44 26.98 14.12
CA SER A 38 9.57 25.82 14.33
C SER A 38 10.02 24.96 15.53
N LEU A 39 11.33 24.73 15.69
CA LEU A 39 11.88 23.96 16.81
C LEU A 39 11.89 24.71 18.16
N LYS A 40 11.76 26.04 18.15
CA LYS A 40 11.64 26.87 19.37
C LYS A 40 10.19 27.10 19.80
N ASN A 41 9.21 26.72 18.96
CA ASN A 41 7.79 27.03 19.15
C ASN A 41 7.10 26.13 20.19
N ALA A 42 5.97 26.63 20.72
CA ALA A 42 5.20 25.96 21.76
C ALA A 42 4.47 24.69 21.27
N GLU A 43 4.11 24.64 19.99
CA GLU A 43 3.46 23.47 19.39
C GLU A 43 4.36 22.24 19.41
N TYR A 44 5.65 22.41 19.06
CA TYR A 44 6.67 21.38 19.24
C TYR A 44 6.65 20.84 20.68
N LEU A 45 6.63 21.73 21.68
CA LEU A 45 6.62 21.36 23.10
C LEU A 45 5.39 20.55 23.53
N ASN A 46 4.23 20.80 22.93
CA ASN A 46 3.01 20.04 23.20
C ASN A 46 3.08 18.62 22.61
N GLU A 47 3.72 18.47 21.45
CA GLU A 47 3.85 17.17 20.78
C GLU A 47 5.07 16.35 21.20
N VAL A 48 6.07 16.94 21.88
CA VAL A 48 7.34 16.26 22.24
C VAL A 48 7.11 14.89 22.88
N ASN A 49 6.09 14.73 23.72
CA ASN A 49 5.78 13.45 24.36
C ASN A 49 5.36 12.38 23.34
N VAL A 50 4.47 12.71 22.41
CA VAL A 50 4.01 11.80 21.35
C VAL A 50 5.17 11.48 20.42
N LEU A 51 5.95 12.49 20.02
CA LEU A 51 7.14 12.30 19.17
C LEU A 51 8.20 11.43 19.85
N LEU A 52 8.39 11.58 21.16
CA LEU A 52 9.31 10.75 21.94
C LEU A 52 8.82 9.31 22.02
N LYS A 53 7.51 9.09 22.22
CA LYS A 53 6.92 7.74 22.14
C LYS A 53 7.13 7.12 20.76
N LYS A 54 6.79 7.83 19.67
CA LYS A 54 7.03 7.40 18.29
C LYS A 54 8.49 7.02 18.08
N GLU A 55 9.42 7.86 18.54
CA GLU A 55 10.86 7.61 18.40
C GLU A 55 11.37 6.40 19.20
N LYS A 56 10.74 6.07 20.32
CA LYS A 56 11.05 4.85 21.09
C LYS A 56 10.53 3.58 20.41
N MET A 57 9.50 3.68 19.57
CA MET A 57 8.95 2.54 18.83
C MET A 57 9.79 2.18 17.61
N VAL A 58 10.70 3.05 17.16
CA VAL A 58 11.61 2.76 16.05
C VAL A 58 12.58 1.64 16.44
N GLU A 59 12.54 0.53 15.72
CA GLU A 59 13.50 -0.56 15.86
C GLU A 59 14.77 -0.28 15.07
N THR A 60 15.90 -0.80 15.55
CA THR A 60 17.14 -0.78 14.77
C THR A 60 17.01 -1.73 13.59
N ASP A 61 17.26 -1.24 12.39
CA ASP A 61 17.20 -2.03 11.17
C ASP A 61 18.52 -1.98 10.39
N TYR A 62 18.55 -2.60 9.20
CA TYR A 62 19.74 -2.60 8.33
C TYR A 62 19.85 -1.37 7.43
N HIS A 63 18.81 -0.52 7.39
CA HIS A 63 18.75 0.66 6.53
C HIS A 63 19.34 1.90 7.23
N ASP A 64 19.15 2.01 8.54
CA ASP A 64 19.86 2.97 9.38
C ASP A 64 20.97 2.27 10.15
N THR A 65 22.23 2.57 9.80
CA THR A 65 23.40 2.01 10.49
C THR A 65 23.55 2.51 11.94
N HIS A 66 22.69 3.42 12.40
CA HIS A 66 22.69 3.92 13.77
C HIS A 66 21.74 3.10 14.65
N PRO A 67 22.12 2.84 15.92
CA PRO A 67 21.21 2.22 16.87
C PRO A 67 20.01 3.14 17.16
N SER A 68 18.83 2.53 17.30
CA SER A 68 17.58 3.17 17.70
C SER A 68 17.73 3.99 19.00
N LEU A 69 16.76 4.88 19.26
CA LEU A 69 16.73 5.60 20.54
C LEU A 69 16.63 4.63 21.72
N SER A 70 15.80 3.60 21.60
CA SER A 70 15.59 2.59 22.64
C SER A 70 16.87 1.82 22.95
N ASP A 71 17.62 1.38 21.92
CA ASP A 71 18.89 0.68 22.14
C ASP A 71 19.95 1.56 22.79
N ARG A 72 20.06 2.83 22.36
CA ARG A 72 20.98 3.78 22.98
C ARG A 72 20.66 4.01 24.45
N LEU A 73 19.39 4.18 24.80
CA LEU A 73 18.96 4.37 26.19
C LEU A 73 19.21 3.11 27.04
N ASN A 74 18.92 1.92 26.50
CA ASN A 74 19.19 0.65 27.16
C ASN A 74 20.68 0.46 27.48
N VAL A 75 21.57 0.79 26.54
CA VAL A 75 23.03 0.73 26.74
C VAL A 75 23.49 1.72 27.81
N LEU A 76 22.94 2.93 27.81
CA LEU A 76 23.26 3.97 28.78
C LEU A 76 22.63 3.72 30.16
N LYS A 77 21.65 2.82 30.25
CA LYS A 77 20.81 2.60 31.44
C LYS A 77 20.12 3.88 31.92
N GLU A 78 19.70 4.68 30.95
CA GLU A 78 19.04 5.96 31.17
C GLU A 78 17.60 5.87 30.68
N ASP A 79 16.69 6.56 31.37
CA ASP A 79 15.31 6.70 30.91
C ASP A 79 15.19 7.83 29.89
N ALA A 80 14.18 7.71 29.01
CA ALA A 80 13.82 8.79 28.11
C ALA A 80 13.24 9.96 28.89
N TYR A 81 13.71 11.19 28.64
CA TYR A 81 13.15 12.42 29.20
C TYR A 81 12.73 13.39 28.10
N VAL A 82 11.70 14.20 28.37
CA VAL A 82 11.25 15.25 27.45
C VAL A 82 12.33 16.32 27.35
N PRO A 83 12.93 16.59 26.17
CA PRO A 83 13.89 17.67 26.03
C PRO A 83 13.23 19.01 26.35
N GLY A 84 13.86 19.84 27.20
CA GLY A 84 13.36 21.19 27.48
C GLY A 84 13.37 22.11 26.26
N LYS A 85 12.76 23.29 26.39
CA LYS A 85 12.73 24.31 25.32
C LYS A 85 14.14 24.67 24.81
N ILE A 86 14.24 24.89 23.50
CA ILE A 86 15.46 25.37 22.86
C ILE A 86 15.49 26.89 22.99
N GLU A 87 16.38 27.43 23.83
CA GLU A 87 16.59 28.87 23.91
C GLU A 87 17.67 29.31 22.91
N ASN A 88 18.80 28.60 22.88
CA ASN A 88 19.92 28.88 22.00
C ASN A 88 20.27 27.71 21.09
N THR A 89 20.72 28.03 19.88
CA THR A 89 21.28 27.03 18.95
C THR A 89 22.73 26.71 19.32
N ALA A 90 23.22 25.54 18.92
CA ALA A 90 24.64 25.20 19.12
C ALA A 90 25.57 26.19 18.39
N ALA A 91 25.15 26.68 17.21
CA ALA A 91 25.89 27.70 16.48
C ALA A 91 26.01 29.01 17.27
N GLU A 92 24.92 29.50 17.87
CA GLU A 92 24.94 30.69 18.74
C GLU A 92 25.90 30.52 19.92
N ILE A 93 25.87 29.35 20.58
CA ILE A 93 26.71 29.08 21.76
C ILE A 93 28.20 28.99 21.40
N PHE A 94 28.55 28.27 20.34
CA PHE A 94 29.95 27.98 20.03
C PHE A 94 30.63 29.01 19.13
N LEU A 95 29.87 29.65 18.24
CA LEU A 95 30.40 30.60 17.26
C LEU A 95 30.13 32.06 17.65
N GLY A 96 29.20 32.29 18.58
CA GLY A 96 28.64 33.62 18.86
C GLY A 96 27.62 34.04 17.81
N GLU A 97 26.73 34.96 18.17
CA GLU A 97 25.58 35.38 17.36
C GLU A 97 25.95 35.82 15.94
N GLN A 98 26.95 36.70 15.81
CA GLN A 98 27.34 37.25 14.50
C GLN A 98 27.87 36.19 13.53
N LEU A 99 28.69 35.27 14.03
CA LEU A 99 29.27 34.23 13.17
C LEU A 99 28.22 33.15 12.86
N ALA A 100 27.34 32.82 13.81
CA ALA A 100 26.20 31.95 13.59
C ALA A 100 25.30 32.51 12.48
N GLU A 101 24.88 33.77 12.56
CA GLU A 101 24.04 34.44 11.56
C GLU A 101 24.67 34.39 10.17
N LYS A 102 25.98 34.67 10.06
CA LYS A 102 26.73 34.57 8.80
C LYS A 102 26.66 33.17 8.19
N TYR A 103 26.86 32.12 8.99
CA TYR A 103 26.80 30.75 8.47
C TYR A 103 25.38 30.31 8.11
N LEU A 104 24.37 30.72 8.87
CA LEU A 104 22.97 30.43 8.53
C LEU A 104 22.59 31.05 7.18
N HIS A 105 23.00 32.30 6.92
CA HIS A 105 22.80 32.93 5.62
C HIS A 105 23.52 32.21 4.46
N LEU A 106 24.71 31.66 4.69
CA LEU A 106 25.41 30.87 3.68
C LEU A 106 24.65 29.57 3.38
N LEU A 107 24.17 28.88 4.42
CA LEU A 107 23.36 27.67 4.27
C LEU A 107 22.07 27.95 3.50
N ASP A 108 21.37 29.04 3.81
CA ASP A 108 20.17 29.47 3.09
C ASP A 108 20.44 29.75 1.62
N LYS A 109 21.52 30.50 1.33
CA LYS A 109 21.90 30.82 -0.05
C LYS A 109 22.23 29.56 -0.84
N ASP A 110 23.01 28.65 -0.25
CA ASP A 110 23.37 27.40 -0.89
C ASP A 110 22.12 26.53 -1.08
N TRP A 111 21.24 26.44 -0.09
CA TRP A 111 19.99 25.70 -0.21
C TRP A 111 19.13 26.20 -1.37
N VAL A 112 18.87 27.51 -1.44
CA VAL A 112 18.08 28.12 -2.51
C VAL A 112 18.71 27.84 -3.86
N ALA A 113 20.03 28.03 -3.99
CA ALA A 113 20.73 27.79 -5.25
C ALA A 113 20.60 26.33 -5.74
N HIS A 114 20.61 25.35 -4.84
CA HIS A 114 20.48 23.93 -5.20
C HIS A 114 19.04 23.50 -5.45
N ASN A 115 18.06 24.12 -4.79
CA ASN A 115 16.67 23.66 -4.83
C ASN A 115 15.77 24.47 -5.78
N GLN A 116 16.24 25.62 -6.29
CA GLN A 116 15.42 26.52 -7.12
C GLN A 116 14.83 25.88 -8.38
N SER A 117 15.53 24.93 -9.02
CA SER A 117 15.00 24.23 -10.20
C SER A 117 13.83 23.33 -9.83
N ILE A 118 14.02 22.44 -8.85
CA ILE A 118 12.98 21.52 -8.37
C ILE A 118 11.78 22.31 -7.82
N TRP A 119 12.04 23.44 -7.15
CA TRP A 119 10.99 24.32 -6.65
C TRP A 119 10.11 24.87 -7.78
N ARG A 120 10.70 25.25 -8.92
CA ARG A 120 9.93 25.71 -10.09
C ARG A 120 9.15 24.61 -10.76
N GLU A 121 9.70 23.39 -10.81
CA GLU A 121 8.98 22.23 -11.35
C GLU A 121 7.72 21.94 -10.53
N ARG A 122 7.84 21.97 -9.20
CA ARG A 122 6.69 21.85 -8.28
C ARG A 122 5.70 22.98 -8.44
N TYR A 123 6.15 24.21 -8.62
CA TYR A 123 5.26 25.33 -8.90
C TYR A 123 4.44 25.08 -10.16
N GLU A 124 5.09 24.74 -11.28
CA GLU A 124 4.40 24.44 -12.53
C GLU A 124 3.44 23.26 -12.40
N GLU A 125 3.81 22.24 -11.64
CA GLU A 125 2.93 21.11 -11.31
C GLU A 125 1.70 21.54 -10.49
N GLY A 126 1.89 22.35 -9.45
CA GLY A 126 0.81 22.88 -8.62
C GLY A 126 -0.19 23.71 -9.42
N GLN A 127 0.32 24.57 -10.32
CA GLN A 127 -0.53 25.34 -11.23
C GLN A 127 -1.34 24.43 -12.17
N ARG A 128 -0.77 23.31 -12.65
CA ARG A 128 -1.51 22.33 -13.46
C ARG A 128 -2.61 21.63 -12.65
N MET A 129 -2.30 21.22 -11.41
CA MET A 129 -3.27 20.57 -10.52
C MET A 129 -4.44 21.49 -10.20
N GLN A 130 -4.18 22.77 -9.91
CA GLN A 130 -5.23 23.77 -9.66
C GLN A 130 -6.19 23.90 -10.84
N VAL A 131 -5.66 24.02 -12.07
CA VAL A 131 -6.48 24.06 -13.29
C VAL A 131 -7.31 22.79 -13.44
N LEU A 132 -6.72 21.61 -13.22
CA LEU A 132 -7.44 20.32 -13.33
C LEU A 132 -8.55 20.17 -12.29
N LEU A 133 -8.35 20.66 -11.07
CA LEU A 133 -9.36 20.67 -10.02
C LEU A 133 -10.53 21.60 -10.41
N GLU A 134 -10.23 22.82 -10.87
CA GLU A 134 -11.25 23.76 -11.33
C GLU A 134 -12.06 23.22 -12.53
N GLU A 135 -11.39 22.60 -13.50
CA GLU A 135 -12.05 22.03 -14.69
C GLU A 135 -13.04 20.92 -14.36
N ASN A 136 -12.92 20.29 -13.19
CA ASN A 136 -13.71 19.12 -12.81
C ASN A 136 -14.63 19.32 -11.60
N GLN A 137 -14.66 20.52 -11.02
CA GLN A 137 -15.41 20.85 -9.80
C GLN A 137 -16.92 20.50 -9.89
N ASP A 138 -17.52 20.61 -11.08
CA ASP A 138 -18.96 20.36 -11.31
C ASP A 138 -19.23 19.06 -12.09
N LYS A 139 -18.23 18.18 -12.23
CA LYS A 139 -18.37 16.93 -13.00
C LYS A 139 -18.53 15.76 -12.05
N GLU A 140 -19.44 14.86 -12.41
CA GLU A 140 -19.47 13.54 -11.79
C GLU A 140 -18.26 12.74 -12.29
N LEU A 141 -17.40 12.33 -11.35
CA LEU A 141 -16.16 11.63 -11.63
C LEU A 141 -16.29 10.16 -11.28
N ASP A 142 -15.71 9.32 -12.14
CA ASP A 142 -15.43 7.94 -11.81
C ASP A 142 -14.47 7.85 -10.59
N MET A 143 -14.41 6.69 -9.96
CA MET A 143 -13.63 6.48 -8.73
C MET A 143 -12.14 6.82 -8.92
N ASP A 144 -11.57 6.48 -10.07
CA ASP A 144 -10.15 6.72 -10.36
C ASP A 144 -9.83 8.22 -10.41
N LYS A 145 -10.63 9.00 -11.15
CA LYS A 145 -10.44 10.46 -11.25
C LYS A 145 -10.77 11.18 -9.95
N ALA A 146 -11.79 10.73 -9.22
CA ALA A 146 -12.10 11.24 -7.90
C ALA A 146 -10.92 11.04 -6.94
N THR A 147 -10.28 9.87 -6.99
CA THR A 147 -9.11 9.54 -6.17
C THR A 147 -7.89 10.37 -6.57
N GLU A 148 -7.68 10.56 -7.87
CA GLU A 148 -6.62 11.43 -8.40
C GLU A 148 -6.79 12.87 -7.88
N GLN A 149 -8.00 13.42 -7.94
CA GLN A 149 -8.27 14.78 -7.45
C GLN A 149 -8.16 14.92 -5.94
N ALA A 150 -8.65 13.94 -5.18
CA ALA A 150 -8.44 13.93 -3.74
C ALA A 150 -6.95 13.89 -3.38
N ASN A 151 -6.13 13.16 -4.14
CA ASN A 151 -4.68 13.16 -3.96
C ASN A 151 -4.04 14.51 -4.30
N MET A 152 -4.49 15.18 -5.36
CA MET A 152 -4.04 16.55 -5.68
C MET A 152 -4.35 17.52 -4.53
N LEU A 153 -5.51 17.40 -3.88
CA LEU A 153 -5.84 18.22 -2.71
C LEU A 153 -4.87 17.96 -1.54
N ILE A 154 -4.48 16.70 -1.30
CA ILE A 154 -3.47 16.35 -0.28
C ILE A 154 -2.11 16.96 -0.64
N GLU A 155 -1.70 16.91 -1.90
CA GLU A 155 -0.42 17.45 -2.33
C GLU A 155 -0.36 18.98 -2.22
N LEU A 156 -1.40 19.66 -2.71
CA LEU A 156 -1.49 21.13 -2.70
C LEU A 156 -1.66 21.70 -1.29
N HIS A 157 -2.60 21.16 -0.52
CA HIS A 157 -3.04 21.77 0.73
C HIS A 157 -2.53 21.05 1.98
N GLY A 158 -2.07 19.80 1.81
CA GLY A 158 -1.67 18.94 2.91
C GLY A 158 -2.81 18.04 3.36
N ILE A 159 -2.44 17.06 4.17
CA ILE A 159 -3.42 16.12 4.71
C ILE A 159 -4.34 16.78 5.73
N GLU A 160 -3.87 17.81 6.43
CA GLU A 160 -4.66 18.57 7.42
C GLU A 160 -5.92 19.15 6.76
N TYR A 161 -5.78 19.67 5.54
CA TYR A 161 -6.88 20.19 4.75
C TYR A 161 -7.92 19.09 4.46
N VAL A 162 -7.46 17.91 4.04
CA VAL A 162 -8.35 16.78 3.73
C VAL A 162 -9.04 16.24 4.96
N THR A 163 -8.39 16.23 6.12
CA THR A 163 -9.03 15.81 7.37
C THR A 163 -10.09 16.82 7.83
N GLU A 164 -9.82 18.13 7.69
CA GLU A 164 -10.76 19.20 8.06
C GLU A 164 -11.97 19.24 7.11
N HIS A 165 -11.74 19.06 5.81
CA HIS A 165 -12.75 19.14 4.75
C HIS A 165 -13.22 17.76 4.27
N PHE A 166 -13.04 16.72 5.09
CA PHE A 166 -13.28 15.33 4.69
C PHE A 166 -14.72 15.12 4.18
N ASP A 167 -15.70 15.62 4.92
CA ASP A 167 -17.11 15.49 4.57
C ASP A 167 -17.47 16.27 3.28
N ASP A 168 -16.85 17.43 3.06
CA ASP A 168 -17.02 18.23 1.85
C ASP A 168 -16.41 17.51 0.64
N ILE A 169 -15.21 16.94 0.79
CA ILE A 169 -14.54 16.15 -0.26
C ILE A 169 -15.40 14.93 -0.64
N LEU A 170 -15.97 14.22 0.35
CA LEU A 170 -16.88 13.11 0.08
C LEU A 170 -18.23 13.54 -0.52
N ALA A 171 -18.65 14.78 -0.30
CA ALA A 171 -19.83 15.35 -0.95
C ALA A 171 -19.54 15.75 -2.40
N THR A 172 -18.36 16.32 -2.66
CA THR A 172 -17.89 16.67 -4.01
C THR A 172 -17.58 15.43 -4.85
N TYR A 173 -17.00 14.40 -4.24
CA TYR A 173 -16.62 13.15 -4.92
C TYR A 173 -17.27 11.92 -4.25
N PRO A 174 -18.57 11.66 -4.48
CA PRO A 174 -19.29 10.59 -3.79
C PRO A 174 -18.72 9.18 -4.01
N SER A 175 -18.09 8.93 -5.16
CA SER A 175 -17.46 7.64 -5.49
C SER A 175 -16.31 7.26 -4.54
N LEU A 176 -15.70 8.23 -3.85
CA LEU A 176 -14.68 7.96 -2.82
C LEU A 176 -15.21 7.20 -1.61
N LYS A 177 -16.52 7.25 -1.34
CA LYS A 177 -17.14 6.52 -0.22
C LYS A 177 -17.03 5.00 -0.38
N GLU A 178 -16.83 4.52 -1.60
CA GLU A 178 -16.63 3.11 -1.93
C GLU A 178 -15.15 2.76 -2.15
N ASN A 179 -14.25 3.76 -2.10
CA ASN A 179 -12.82 3.54 -2.25
C ASN A 179 -12.17 3.19 -0.91
N THR A 180 -12.13 1.90 -0.59
CA THR A 180 -11.55 1.37 0.66
C THR A 180 -10.07 1.73 0.82
N ASP A 181 -9.26 1.68 -0.24
CA ASP A 181 -7.82 2.01 -0.17
C ASP A 181 -7.60 3.47 0.24
N TRP A 182 -8.34 4.39 -0.40
CA TRP A 182 -8.24 5.81 -0.11
C TRP A 182 -8.75 6.13 1.29
N LEU A 183 -9.91 5.57 1.69
CA LEU A 183 -10.46 5.74 3.03
C LEU A 183 -9.52 5.18 4.11
N PHE A 184 -8.92 4.02 3.88
CA PHE A 184 -7.95 3.44 4.80
C PHE A 184 -6.73 4.34 4.96
N ARG A 185 -6.18 4.85 3.84
CA ARG A 185 -5.06 5.80 3.88
C ARG A 185 -5.42 7.08 4.63
N VAL A 186 -6.57 7.68 4.38
CA VAL A 186 -6.97 8.91 5.09
C VAL A 186 -7.21 8.62 6.58
N GLY A 187 -7.88 7.52 6.91
CA GLY A 187 -8.14 7.09 8.28
C GLY A 187 -6.85 6.85 9.07
N THR A 188 -5.86 6.18 8.49
CA THR A 188 -4.55 5.98 9.14
C THR A 188 -3.82 7.28 9.41
N ILE A 189 -3.89 8.25 8.49
CA ILE A 189 -3.26 9.56 8.72
C ILE A 189 -4.01 10.38 9.77
N MET A 190 -5.35 10.28 9.84
CA MET A 190 -6.14 10.85 10.94
C MET A 190 -5.65 10.30 12.28
N LEU A 191 -5.50 8.96 12.39
CA LEU A 191 -4.96 8.33 13.59
C LEU A 191 -3.54 8.82 13.93
N ASP A 192 -2.64 8.96 12.95
CA ASP A 192 -1.27 9.44 13.20
C ASP A 192 -1.18 10.86 13.74
N ASN A 193 -2.22 11.67 13.50
CA ASN A 193 -2.38 13.04 13.99
C ASN A 193 -3.24 13.13 15.26
N GLY A 194 -3.72 12.00 15.80
CA GLY A 194 -4.54 12.01 17.01
C GLY A 194 -6.03 12.29 16.78
N ASP A 195 -6.52 12.21 15.54
CA ASP A 195 -7.93 12.44 15.19
C ASP A 195 -8.74 11.14 15.33
N GLU A 196 -9.70 11.15 16.26
CA GLU A 196 -10.58 10.03 16.56
C GLU A 196 -11.51 9.65 15.39
N LYS A 197 -11.77 10.55 14.43
CA LYS A 197 -12.53 10.17 13.21
C LYS A 197 -11.88 9.02 12.45
N GLY A 198 -10.55 8.92 12.50
CA GLY A 198 -9.82 7.79 11.93
C GLY A 198 -10.22 6.45 12.53
N ILE A 199 -10.63 6.41 13.80
CA ILE A 199 -11.06 5.18 14.49
C ILE A 199 -12.34 4.65 13.84
N GLU A 200 -13.31 5.52 13.56
CA GLU A 200 -14.58 5.12 12.95
C GLU A 200 -14.36 4.59 11.54
N ILE A 201 -13.57 5.29 10.73
CA ILE A 201 -13.24 4.89 9.35
C ILE A 201 -12.54 3.52 9.34
N ILE A 202 -11.50 3.35 10.16
CA ILE A 202 -10.73 2.10 10.19
C ILE A 202 -11.59 0.94 10.70
N ASN A 203 -12.42 1.14 11.73
CA ASN A 203 -13.32 0.08 12.21
C ASN A 203 -14.33 -0.34 11.12
N GLN A 204 -14.93 0.62 10.41
CA GLN A 204 -15.84 0.30 9.30
C GLN A 204 -15.15 -0.53 8.21
N ILE A 205 -13.89 -0.21 7.88
CA ILE A 205 -13.14 -0.94 6.86
C ILE A 205 -12.82 -2.37 7.33
N ILE A 206 -12.29 -2.56 8.54
CA ILE A 206 -11.91 -3.89 9.02
C ILE A 206 -13.10 -4.82 9.28
N ASP A 207 -14.30 -4.26 9.49
CA ASP A 207 -15.53 -5.02 9.65
C ASP A 207 -16.06 -5.55 8.31
N ASN A 208 -15.77 -4.86 7.20
CA ASN A 208 -16.26 -5.23 5.87
C ASN A 208 -15.20 -5.87 4.97
N HIS A 209 -13.91 -5.69 5.28
CA HIS A 209 -12.81 -6.14 4.43
C HIS A 209 -11.75 -6.89 5.25
N TRP A 210 -11.81 -8.23 5.17
CA TRP A 210 -10.91 -9.10 5.93
C TRP A 210 -9.43 -8.82 5.68
N ASN A 211 -9.06 -8.43 4.46
CA ASN A 211 -7.68 -8.18 4.04
C ASN A 211 -7.09 -6.92 4.69
N TYR A 212 -7.93 -5.98 5.13
CA TYR A 212 -7.50 -4.80 5.89
C TYR A 212 -7.45 -5.03 7.39
N LYS A 213 -8.08 -6.09 7.89
CA LYS A 213 -8.29 -6.28 9.33
C LYS A 213 -7.01 -6.35 10.14
N PHE A 214 -5.97 -6.99 9.61
CA PHE A 214 -4.67 -7.03 10.26
C PHE A 214 -4.07 -5.62 10.37
N ASN A 215 -3.93 -4.92 9.24
CA ASN A 215 -3.37 -3.57 9.21
C ASN A 215 -4.22 -2.61 10.05
N GLY A 216 -5.53 -2.58 9.88
CA GLY A 216 -6.40 -1.67 10.64
C GLY A 216 -6.36 -1.91 12.16
N LEU A 217 -6.33 -3.15 12.64
CA LEU A 217 -6.15 -3.44 14.06
C LEU A 217 -4.77 -2.99 14.57
N TYR A 218 -3.73 -3.15 13.75
CA TYR A 218 -2.39 -2.66 14.09
C TYR A 218 -2.34 -1.13 14.19
N GLU A 219 -2.99 -0.43 13.25
CA GLU A 219 -3.10 1.04 13.23
C GLU A 219 -3.85 1.57 14.47
N LEU A 220 -4.97 0.94 14.82
CA LEU A 220 -5.73 1.26 16.04
C LEU A 220 -4.91 1.00 17.31
N MET A 221 -4.18 -0.14 17.38
CA MET A 221 -3.31 -0.44 18.52
C MET A 221 -2.22 0.62 18.67
N ARG A 222 -1.57 1.02 17.56
CA ARG A 222 -0.56 2.09 17.56
C ARG A 222 -1.16 3.41 18.04
N TYR A 223 -2.35 3.77 17.56
CA TYR A 223 -3.06 4.97 17.99
C TYR A 223 -3.26 4.99 19.51
N TYR A 224 -3.87 3.95 20.07
CA TYR A 224 -4.16 3.88 21.51
C TYR A 224 -2.89 3.91 22.37
N HIS A 225 -1.81 3.28 21.90
CA HIS A 225 -0.50 3.34 22.55
C HIS A 225 0.06 4.78 22.61
N LEU A 226 -0.02 5.50 21.49
CA LEU A 226 0.50 6.85 21.36
C LEU A 226 -0.32 7.86 22.16
N PHE A 227 -1.65 7.81 22.04
CA PHE A 227 -2.57 8.83 22.57
C PHE A 227 -3.22 8.46 23.92
N GLY A 228 -2.98 7.26 24.44
CA GLY A 228 -3.02 6.98 25.89
C GLY A 228 -4.23 6.20 26.41
N ASP A 229 -4.95 5.48 25.56
CA ASP A 229 -6.02 4.59 26.01
C ASP A 229 -5.48 3.15 26.19
N GLN A 230 -4.94 2.86 27.38
CA GLN A 230 -4.33 1.55 27.66
C GLN A 230 -5.33 0.40 27.64
N GLU A 231 -6.61 0.66 27.93
CA GLU A 231 -7.65 -0.35 27.90
C GLU A 231 -7.96 -0.73 26.46
N GLN A 232 -8.16 0.27 25.59
CA GLN A 232 -8.38 0.07 24.17
C GLN A 232 -7.14 -0.49 23.46
N GLU A 233 -5.93 -0.09 23.85
CA GLU A 233 -4.67 -0.69 23.34
C GLU A 233 -4.66 -2.20 23.62
N LYS A 234 -4.97 -2.60 24.86
CA LYS A 234 -4.99 -4.00 25.27
C LYS A 234 -6.07 -4.78 24.55
N GLU A 235 -7.30 -4.26 24.48
CA GLU A 235 -8.41 -4.90 23.78
C GLU A 235 -8.08 -5.08 22.29
N THR A 236 -7.55 -4.04 21.65
CA THR A 236 -7.17 -4.08 20.23
C THR A 236 -6.05 -5.08 19.98
N LYS A 237 -5.07 -5.18 20.89
CA LYS A 237 -4.02 -6.20 20.83
C LYS A 237 -4.60 -7.62 20.93
N GLU A 238 -5.52 -7.87 21.86
CA GLU A 238 -6.19 -9.18 21.98
C GLU A 238 -7.00 -9.52 20.71
N ARG A 239 -7.67 -8.53 20.10
CA ARG A 239 -8.34 -8.67 18.80
C ARG A 239 -7.35 -9.02 17.68
N LEU A 240 -6.19 -8.36 17.63
CA LEU A 240 -5.14 -8.62 16.64
C LEU A 240 -4.59 -10.05 16.77
N GLU A 241 -4.21 -10.48 17.98
CA GLU A 241 -3.71 -11.83 18.24
C GLU A 241 -4.76 -12.92 17.91
N SER A 242 -6.03 -12.64 18.17
CA SER A 242 -7.14 -13.53 17.79
C SER A 242 -7.31 -13.62 16.28
N TRP A 243 -7.17 -12.48 15.59
CA TRP A 243 -7.26 -12.42 14.13
C TRP A 243 -6.12 -13.16 13.45
N GLU A 244 -4.87 -13.00 13.93
CA GLU A 244 -3.71 -13.75 13.42
C GLU A 244 -3.95 -15.26 13.46
N LYS A 245 -4.46 -15.79 14.57
CA LYS A 245 -4.80 -17.21 14.71
C LYS A 245 -5.90 -17.65 13.74
N GLN A 246 -6.88 -16.79 13.44
CA GLN A 246 -7.92 -17.07 12.45
C GLN A 246 -7.35 -17.06 11.03
N LEU A 247 -6.47 -16.11 10.74
CA LEU A 247 -5.78 -16.00 9.46
C LEU A 247 -4.86 -17.20 9.21
N GLU A 248 -4.14 -17.68 10.23
CA GLU A 248 -3.34 -18.90 10.15
C GLU A 248 -4.20 -20.14 9.83
N LYS A 249 -5.35 -20.28 10.49
CA LYS A 249 -6.30 -21.37 10.16
C LYS A 249 -6.81 -21.25 8.73
N SER A 250 -7.19 -20.05 8.31
CA SER A 250 -7.63 -19.78 6.94
C SER A 250 -6.53 -20.09 5.91
N ASN A 251 -5.28 -19.71 6.20
CA ASN A 251 -4.11 -20.06 5.38
C ASN A 251 -3.92 -21.58 5.30
N ALA A 252 -4.00 -22.30 6.43
CA ALA A 252 -3.88 -23.75 6.43
C ALA A 252 -5.01 -24.43 5.64
N GLU A 253 -6.24 -23.91 5.75
CA GLU A 253 -7.39 -24.36 4.98
C GLU A 253 -7.15 -24.18 3.47
N LEU A 254 -6.78 -22.97 3.03
CA LEU A 254 -6.68 -22.63 1.61
C LEU A 254 -5.38 -23.14 0.96
N ASN A 255 -4.27 -23.26 1.70
CA ASN A 255 -3.03 -23.83 1.18
C ASN A 255 -3.08 -25.36 1.02
N SER A 256 -4.05 -26.03 1.65
CA SER A 256 -4.23 -27.48 1.49
C SER A 256 -5.14 -27.77 0.30
N ILE A 257 -4.64 -28.55 -0.65
CA ILE A 257 -5.38 -28.98 -1.85
C ILE A 257 -5.53 -30.49 -1.79
N HIS A 258 -6.77 -30.99 -1.80
CA HIS A 258 -7.06 -32.42 -1.74
C HIS A 258 -8.26 -32.78 -2.61
N VAL A 259 -8.23 -33.98 -3.19
CA VAL A 259 -9.27 -34.47 -4.10
C VAL A 259 -10.65 -34.61 -3.43
N ASP A 260 -10.67 -34.90 -2.14
CA ASP A 260 -11.90 -35.09 -1.38
C ASP A 260 -12.49 -33.77 -0.83
N MET A 261 -11.88 -32.63 -1.15
CA MET A 261 -12.40 -31.32 -0.74
C MET A 261 -13.47 -30.82 -1.70
N GLU A 262 -14.42 -30.07 -1.14
CA GLU A 262 -15.44 -29.37 -1.92
C GLU A 262 -14.88 -28.05 -2.45
N TYR A 263 -15.20 -27.77 -3.71
CA TYR A 263 -14.81 -26.57 -4.43
C TYR A 263 -16.05 -25.91 -5.04
N ASP A 264 -16.01 -24.59 -5.15
CA ASP A 264 -17.10 -23.75 -5.63
C ASP A 264 -16.86 -23.27 -7.06
N GLU A 265 -17.94 -22.97 -7.78
CA GLU A 265 -17.86 -22.30 -9.08
C GLU A 265 -17.37 -20.86 -8.88
N VAL A 266 -16.46 -20.41 -9.76
CA VAL A 266 -16.10 -18.99 -9.83
C VAL A 266 -17.28 -18.24 -10.43
N LYS A 267 -17.96 -17.44 -9.60
CA LYS A 267 -19.16 -16.69 -10.00
C LYS A 267 -18.86 -15.40 -10.77
N ASP A 268 -17.64 -14.88 -10.63
CA ASP A 268 -17.22 -13.66 -11.30
C ASP A 268 -16.89 -13.94 -12.77
N VAL A 269 -17.79 -13.51 -13.66
CA VAL A 269 -17.65 -13.67 -15.11
C VAL A 269 -16.45 -12.91 -15.66
N SER A 270 -16.12 -11.75 -15.08
CA SER A 270 -14.97 -10.95 -15.52
C SER A 270 -13.66 -11.70 -15.28
N ILE A 271 -13.52 -12.32 -14.10
CA ILE A 271 -12.35 -13.17 -13.77
C ILE A 271 -12.28 -14.37 -14.71
N LEU A 272 -13.41 -15.05 -14.95
CA LEU A 272 -13.46 -16.19 -15.87
C LEU A 272 -12.99 -15.81 -17.28
N ASP A 273 -13.47 -14.68 -17.79
CA ASP A 273 -13.14 -14.23 -19.14
C ASP A 273 -11.69 -13.73 -19.24
N ASP A 274 -11.18 -13.00 -18.23
CA ASP A 274 -9.78 -12.58 -18.18
C ASP A 274 -8.84 -13.80 -18.17
N VAL A 275 -9.10 -14.78 -17.30
CA VAL A 275 -8.30 -16.01 -17.24
C VAL A 275 -8.35 -16.75 -18.58
N LYS A 276 -9.53 -16.92 -19.19
CA LYS A 276 -9.65 -17.57 -20.51
C LYS A 276 -8.86 -16.85 -21.60
N ASN A 277 -8.94 -15.51 -21.62
CA ASN A 277 -8.23 -14.69 -22.60
C ASN A 277 -6.71 -14.86 -22.44
N ARG A 278 -6.19 -14.72 -21.22
CA ARG A 278 -4.75 -14.91 -20.93
C ARG A 278 -4.26 -16.33 -21.22
N LEU A 279 -5.07 -17.36 -20.96
CA LEU A 279 -4.75 -18.73 -21.33
C LEU A 279 -4.72 -18.92 -22.85
N SER A 280 -5.60 -18.26 -23.60
CA SER A 280 -5.68 -18.37 -25.06
C SER A 280 -4.44 -17.83 -25.78
N GLU A 281 -3.76 -16.86 -25.19
CA GLU A 281 -2.51 -16.28 -25.69
C GLU A 281 -1.31 -17.22 -25.48
N ARG A 282 -1.44 -18.21 -24.59
CA ARG A 282 -0.36 -19.15 -24.25
C ARG A 282 -0.45 -20.42 -25.07
N ASN A 283 0.58 -20.64 -25.88
CA ASN A 283 0.67 -21.82 -26.74
C ASN A 283 1.04 -23.09 -25.98
N GLU A 284 1.47 -22.98 -24.71
CA GLU A 284 1.88 -24.08 -23.85
C GLU A 284 0.70 -24.82 -23.19
N VAL A 285 -0.44 -24.17 -23.02
CA VAL A 285 -1.59 -24.71 -22.29
C VAL A 285 -2.44 -25.59 -23.22
N GLU A 286 -2.80 -26.79 -22.75
CA GLU A 286 -3.68 -27.74 -23.43
C GLU A 286 -5.09 -27.70 -22.84
N ARG A 287 -5.21 -27.78 -21.51
CA ARG A 287 -6.47 -27.68 -20.75
C ARG A 287 -6.27 -26.85 -19.49
N ALA A 288 -7.33 -26.20 -19.02
CA ALA A 288 -7.33 -25.55 -17.72
C ALA A 288 -8.69 -25.64 -17.01
N TYR A 289 -8.62 -25.72 -15.69
CA TYR A 289 -9.75 -25.78 -14.78
C TYR A 289 -9.60 -24.68 -13.75
N LEU A 290 -10.68 -23.97 -13.46
CA LEU A 290 -10.67 -22.86 -12.51
C LEU A 290 -11.85 -23.00 -11.55
N PHE A 291 -11.54 -23.08 -10.27
CA PHE A 291 -12.53 -23.21 -9.20
C PHE A 291 -12.14 -22.33 -8.01
N ALA A 292 -13.11 -22.05 -7.17
CA ALA A 292 -12.94 -21.25 -5.97
C ALA A 292 -13.02 -22.13 -4.71
N ARG A 293 -12.46 -21.62 -3.61
CA ARG A 293 -12.74 -22.14 -2.28
C ARG A 293 -12.81 -21.01 -1.28
N THR A 294 -13.90 -20.97 -0.56
CA THR A 294 -14.12 -20.02 0.53
C THR A 294 -13.58 -20.59 1.84
N SER A 295 -12.84 -19.79 2.60
CA SER A 295 -12.36 -20.23 3.91
C SER A 295 -13.51 -20.37 4.90
N LYS A 296 -13.48 -21.44 5.71
CA LYS A 296 -14.44 -21.62 6.81
C LYS A 296 -14.08 -20.74 7.99
N ALA A 297 -12.79 -20.53 8.24
CA ALA A 297 -12.29 -19.63 9.27
C ALA A 297 -12.60 -18.16 8.96
N ILE A 298 -12.58 -17.76 7.68
CA ILE A 298 -12.87 -16.39 7.22
C ILE A 298 -13.82 -16.44 6.01
N PRO A 299 -15.15 -16.38 6.22
CA PRO A 299 -16.13 -16.55 5.14
C PRO A 299 -16.04 -15.54 3.99
N ASP A 300 -15.50 -14.35 4.22
CA ASP A 300 -15.33 -13.34 3.18
C ASP A 300 -14.04 -13.52 2.36
N ARG A 301 -13.19 -14.49 2.74
CA ARG A 301 -11.96 -14.81 2.05
C ARG A 301 -12.15 -16.01 1.11
N THR A 302 -12.00 -15.74 -0.18
CA THR A 302 -12.05 -16.74 -1.25
C THR A 302 -10.71 -16.81 -1.96
N ALA A 303 -10.22 -18.03 -2.19
CA ALA A 303 -9.08 -18.30 -3.06
C ALA A 303 -9.53 -18.93 -4.38
N LEU A 304 -8.81 -18.61 -5.45
CA LEU A 304 -8.95 -19.20 -6.78
C LEU A 304 -7.88 -20.25 -6.99
N TYR A 305 -8.24 -21.36 -7.63
CA TYR A 305 -7.32 -22.44 -7.97
C TYR A 305 -7.40 -22.70 -9.47
N LEU A 306 -6.27 -22.52 -10.14
CA LEU A 306 -6.10 -22.74 -11.56
C LEU A 306 -5.25 -23.99 -11.78
N LEU A 307 -5.88 -25.07 -12.23
CA LEU A 307 -5.18 -26.28 -12.63
C LEU A 307 -4.91 -26.24 -14.13
N ILE A 308 -3.66 -26.43 -14.52
CA ILE A 308 -3.22 -26.33 -15.90
C ILE A 308 -2.62 -27.65 -16.35
N GLU A 309 -3.08 -28.12 -17.49
CA GLU A 309 -2.42 -29.16 -18.26
C GLU A 309 -1.64 -28.52 -19.40
N PHE A 310 -0.36 -28.82 -19.45
CA PHE A 310 0.54 -28.36 -20.51
C PHE A 310 0.62 -29.38 -21.64
N ASN A 311 0.82 -28.92 -22.87
CA ASN A 311 1.08 -29.80 -24.00
C ASN A 311 2.53 -30.33 -24.02
N ASP A 312 2.77 -31.34 -24.87
CA ASP A 312 4.08 -31.99 -25.05
C ASP A 312 5.23 -31.03 -25.41
N TYR A 313 4.93 -29.86 -26.00
CA TYR A 313 5.95 -28.86 -26.32
C TYR A 313 6.45 -28.14 -25.06
N ALA A 314 5.54 -27.78 -24.16
CA ALA A 314 5.87 -27.20 -22.87
C ALA A 314 6.53 -28.21 -21.93
N PHE A 315 6.29 -29.51 -22.12
CA PHE A 315 6.99 -30.58 -21.38
C PHE A 315 8.52 -30.57 -21.60
N LYS A 316 9.00 -30.00 -22.71
CA LYS A 316 10.43 -29.81 -22.99
C LYS A 316 11.02 -28.55 -22.36
N ARG A 317 10.19 -27.67 -21.81
CA ARG A 317 10.56 -26.46 -21.08
C ARG A 317 10.40 -26.69 -19.57
N ASP A 318 10.97 -25.80 -18.77
CA ASP A 318 10.76 -25.84 -17.32
C ASP A 318 9.34 -25.32 -16.99
N MET A 319 8.39 -26.24 -16.83
CA MET A 319 6.99 -25.93 -16.52
C MET A 319 6.84 -25.17 -15.19
N ARG A 320 7.76 -25.33 -14.24
CA ARG A 320 7.77 -24.54 -13.01
C ARG A 320 8.01 -23.07 -13.30
N LYS A 321 8.96 -22.76 -14.19
CA LYS A 321 9.20 -21.39 -14.64
C LYS A 321 7.98 -20.79 -15.35
N ILE A 322 7.26 -21.59 -16.13
CA ILE A 322 6.03 -21.12 -16.80
C ILE A 322 4.95 -20.80 -15.75
N ARG A 323 4.77 -21.68 -14.76
CA ARG A 323 3.87 -21.46 -13.63
C ARG A 323 4.25 -20.21 -12.82
N ASP A 324 5.53 -20.07 -12.47
CA ASP A 324 6.02 -18.95 -11.65
C ASP A 324 5.85 -17.61 -12.41
N ASN A 325 6.12 -17.58 -13.71
CA ASN A 325 5.81 -16.43 -14.56
C ASN A 325 4.30 -16.09 -14.56
N MET A 326 3.42 -17.10 -14.53
CA MET A 326 1.98 -16.84 -14.45
C MET A 326 1.60 -16.19 -13.12
N TYR A 327 2.19 -16.62 -12.00
CA TYR A 327 1.98 -15.98 -10.69
C TYR A 327 2.45 -14.52 -10.68
N GLU A 328 3.59 -14.21 -11.31
CA GLU A 328 4.14 -12.85 -11.35
C GLU A 328 3.37 -11.93 -12.31
N GLU A 329 2.93 -12.45 -13.45
CA GLU A 329 2.25 -11.67 -14.48
C GLU A 329 0.75 -11.44 -14.18
N TRP A 330 0.14 -12.27 -13.31
CA TRP A 330 -1.30 -12.26 -13.09
C TRP A 330 -1.66 -11.74 -11.71
N SER A 331 -2.34 -10.59 -11.70
CA SER A 331 -2.87 -9.97 -10.48
C SER A 331 -4.39 -10.12 -10.46
N PHE A 332 -4.91 -10.73 -9.40
CA PHE A 332 -6.35 -10.86 -9.14
C PHE A 332 -6.71 -10.25 -7.79
N PRO A 333 -7.97 -9.79 -7.60
CA PRO A 333 -8.48 -9.36 -6.31
C PRO A 333 -8.46 -10.48 -5.24
N GLN A 334 -8.55 -11.73 -5.67
CA GLN A 334 -8.46 -12.93 -4.84
C GLN A 334 -7.10 -13.60 -4.98
N GLU A 335 -6.66 -14.32 -3.94
CA GLU A 335 -5.46 -15.16 -4.02
C GLU A 335 -5.62 -16.23 -5.10
N LEU A 336 -4.68 -16.30 -6.03
CA LEU A 336 -4.64 -17.33 -7.06
C LEU A 336 -3.59 -18.39 -6.71
N TYR A 337 -3.98 -19.66 -6.75
CA TYR A 337 -3.10 -20.83 -6.66
C TYR A 337 -3.07 -21.56 -8.00
N VAL A 338 -1.91 -21.63 -8.64
CA VAL A 338 -1.68 -22.33 -9.92
C VAL A 338 -1.04 -23.71 -9.68
N GLY A 339 -1.75 -24.77 -10.07
CA GLY A 339 -1.31 -26.16 -10.02
C GLY A 339 -1.08 -26.77 -11.42
N ILE A 340 -0.25 -27.82 -11.50
CA ILE A 340 0.10 -28.49 -12.77
C ILE A 340 -0.41 -29.93 -12.75
N ILE A 341 -1.25 -30.30 -13.72
CA ILE A 341 -1.92 -31.61 -13.79
C ILE A 341 -0.92 -32.74 -14.09
N ASN A 342 0.05 -32.53 -15.00
CA ASN A 342 0.93 -33.59 -15.50
C ASN A 342 2.04 -34.09 -14.54
N PHE A 343 2.10 -33.61 -13.29
CA PHE A 343 3.16 -33.98 -12.34
C PHE A 343 2.66 -34.60 -11.04
N GLU A 344 1.41 -34.39 -10.67
CA GLU A 344 0.91 -34.81 -9.36
C GLU A 344 -0.43 -35.51 -9.50
N SER A 345 -0.47 -36.75 -9.02
CA SER A 345 -1.67 -37.60 -9.07
C SER A 345 -2.89 -36.94 -8.43
N VAL A 346 -2.68 -36.06 -7.44
CA VAL A 346 -3.73 -35.29 -6.76
C VAL A 346 -4.41 -34.31 -7.74
N PHE A 347 -3.65 -33.64 -8.60
CA PHE A 347 -4.21 -32.67 -9.55
C PHE A 347 -4.90 -33.34 -10.75
N GLU A 348 -4.44 -34.51 -11.18
CA GLU A 348 -5.15 -35.34 -12.17
C GLU A 348 -6.52 -35.79 -11.63
N GLU A 349 -6.55 -36.36 -10.44
CA GLU A 349 -7.81 -36.83 -9.84
C GLU A 349 -8.75 -35.65 -9.51
N LEU A 350 -8.19 -34.51 -9.11
CA LEU A 350 -8.96 -33.28 -8.97
C LEU A 350 -9.61 -32.89 -10.30
N ALA A 351 -8.84 -32.75 -11.39
CA ALA A 351 -9.39 -32.38 -12.69
C ALA A 351 -10.49 -33.35 -13.17
N ASP A 352 -10.31 -34.65 -12.92
CA ASP A 352 -11.29 -35.67 -13.27
C ASP A 352 -12.60 -35.57 -12.46
N ARG A 353 -12.52 -35.28 -11.16
CA ARG A 353 -13.72 -35.07 -10.32
C ARG A 353 -14.40 -33.71 -10.56
N ASN A 354 -13.66 -32.76 -11.12
CA ASN A 354 -14.02 -31.36 -11.22
C ASN A 354 -14.21 -30.89 -12.67
N GLN A 355 -14.63 -31.80 -13.56
CA GLN A 355 -14.83 -31.51 -14.99
C GLN A 355 -15.82 -30.36 -15.25
N GLN A 356 -16.76 -30.11 -14.32
CA GLN A 356 -17.67 -28.96 -14.39
C GLN A 356 -16.95 -27.61 -14.33
N PHE A 357 -15.75 -27.54 -13.77
CA PHE A 357 -14.95 -26.32 -13.64
C PHE A 357 -13.96 -26.12 -14.80
N HIS A 358 -14.10 -26.88 -15.88
CA HIS A 358 -13.27 -26.75 -17.08
C HIS A 358 -13.54 -25.41 -17.79
N ILE A 359 -12.51 -24.59 -17.95
CA ILE A 359 -12.65 -23.24 -18.51
C ILE A 359 -11.96 -23.04 -19.86
N TYR A 360 -10.97 -23.87 -20.20
CA TYR A 360 -10.19 -23.71 -21.42
C TYR A 360 -9.71 -25.06 -21.97
N GLN A 361 -9.90 -25.27 -23.26
CA GLN A 361 -9.26 -26.35 -24.01
C GLN A 361 -8.71 -25.80 -25.32
N ARG A 362 -7.46 -26.11 -25.62
CA ARG A 362 -6.85 -25.73 -26.89
C ARG A 362 -7.53 -26.47 -28.03
N GLU A 363 -8.10 -25.73 -28.97
CA GLU A 363 -8.57 -26.31 -30.22
C GLU A 363 -7.35 -26.83 -30.99
N LYS A 364 -7.21 -28.17 -31.07
CA LYS A 364 -6.30 -28.78 -32.04
C LYS A 364 -6.81 -28.39 -33.41
N LYS A 365 -6.20 -27.37 -34.03
CA LYS A 365 -6.39 -27.08 -35.46
C LYS A 365 -6.14 -28.39 -36.20
N LYS A 366 -7.23 -29.06 -36.58
CA LYS A 366 -7.21 -30.32 -37.31
C LYS A 366 -6.23 -30.14 -38.45
N LYS A 367 -5.18 -30.96 -38.47
CA LYS A 367 -4.32 -31.21 -39.64
C LYS A 367 -5.13 -31.86 -40.80
N GLU A 368 -6.42 -31.55 -40.96
CA GLU A 368 -7.26 -32.01 -42.06
C GLU A 368 -6.99 -31.24 -43.37
N LYS A 369 -6.37 -30.05 -43.31
CA LYS A 369 -5.94 -29.34 -44.54
C LYS A 369 -4.69 -29.91 -45.23
N LYS A 370 -3.88 -30.76 -44.57
CA LYS A 370 -2.72 -31.41 -45.22
C LYS A 370 -3.01 -32.78 -45.81
N LYS A 371 -4.05 -33.50 -45.32
CA LYS A 371 -4.51 -34.74 -45.96
C LYS A 371 -5.39 -34.47 -47.19
N LYS A 372 -6.24 -33.44 -47.16
CA LYS A 372 -7.07 -33.07 -48.32
C LYS A 372 -6.24 -32.60 -49.52
N ASN A 373 -5.20 -31.79 -49.30
CA ASN A 373 -4.27 -31.41 -50.38
C ASN A 373 -3.36 -32.54 -50.89
N GLN A 374 -3.12 -33.60 -50.11
CA GLN A 374 -2.34 -34.75 -50.57
C GLN A 374 -3.19 -35.81 -51.29
N GLU A 375 -4.50 -35.88 -51.00
CA GLU A 375 -5.43 -36.71 -51.75
C GLU A 375 -5.90 -36.03 -53.04
N GLU A 376 -6.05 -34.70 -53.05
CA GLU A 376 -6.35 -33.94 -54.28
C GLU A 376 -5.16 -33.91 -55.26
N LEU A 377 -3.90 -33.92 -54.78
CA LEU A 377 -2.73 -34.08 -55.67
C LEU A 377 -2.57 -35.51 -56.23
N LYS A 378 -3.06 -36.54 -55.52
CA LYS A 378 -2.99 -37.94 -55.98
C LYS A 378 -4.14 -38.34 -56.92
N GLN A 379 -5.15 -37.49 -57.09
CA GLN A 379 -6.22 -37.66 -58.08
C GLN A 379 -5.97 -36.82 -59.35
N ALA A 380 -4.87 -36.08 -59.41
CA ALA A 380 -4.46 -35.23 -60.54
C ALA A 380 -3.19 -35.75 -61.27
N GLU A 381 -2.67 -36.92 -60.88
CA GLU A 381 -1.67 -37.72 -61.60
C GLU A 381 -2.33 -39.03 -62.06
#